data_AF-A0A948AVC1-F1
#
_entry.id   AF-A0A948AVC1-F1
#
_cell.length_a   1.000
_cell.length_b   1.000
_cell.length_c   1.000
_cell.angle_alpha   90.00
_cell.angle_beta   90.00
_cell.angle_gamma   90.00
#
_symmetry.space_group_name_H-M   'P 1'
#
loop_
_entity.id
_entity.type
_entity.pdbx_description
1 polymer ?
#
loop_
_entity_poly.entity_id
_entity_poly.type
_entity_poly.pdbx_seq_one_letter_code
_entity_poly.pdbx_strand_id
1 'polypeptide(L)'
;MNKIGRNQPCPCGSGRKYKLCCLSLHDRARAALAVPLPFDRFDEHYEHLDALIDTVLDRLDERRYEEAEKTALQLMEEHPEDPEGLERLAQVYDAWGKKEQAARVFRQAAAFQEVLIPINRQTAAWLREQADRMDQGLDMVWPDGDLDGPDVDDW
;
A
#
# COMPACT_ATOMS: atom_id res chain seq x y z
N MET A 1 33.52 2.55 -1.21
CA MET A 1 33.70 3.29 -2.49
C MET A 1 34.62 4.48 -2.30
N ASN A 2 35.65 4.62 -3.14
CA ASN A 2 36.66 5.67 -3.03
C ASN A 2 36.10 7.05 -3.43
N LYS A 3 36.07 7.99 -2.48
CA LYS A 3 35.69 9.39 -2.75
C LYS A 3 36.78 10.03 -3.63
N ILE A 4 36.43 10.48 -4.83
CA ILE A 4 37.34 11.19 -5.73
C ILE A 4 37.77 12.51 -5.08
N GLY A 5 39.08 12.70 -4.89
CA GLY A 5 39.63 13.94 -4.33
C GLY A 5 39.42 15.15 -5.25
N ARG A 6 39.08 16.32 -4.69
CA ARG A 6 38.75 17.55 -5.45
C ARG A 6 39.82 18.00 -6.45
N ASN A 7 41.09 17.70 -6.18
CA ASN A 7 42.22 18.07 -7.04
C ASN A 7 42.67 16.95 -8.00
N GLN A 8 42.06 15.76 -7.93
CA GLN A 8 42.37 14.62 -8.81
C GLN A 8 41.87 14.88 -10.24
N PRO A 9 42.44 14.22 -11.28
CA PRO A 9 41.90 14.28 -12.62
C PRO A 9 40.43 13.83 -12.64
N CYS A 10 39.61 14.54 -13.41
CA CYS A 10 38.18 14.29 -13.48
C CYS A 10 37.90 12.96 -14.19
N PRO A 11 37.06 12.07 -13.63
CA PRO A 11 36.79 10.74 -14.21
C PRO A 11 36.04 10.78 -15.54
N CYS A 12 35.49 11.93 -15.95
CA CYS A 12 34.81 12.09 -17.24
C CYS A 12 35.76 12.13 -18.46
N GLY A 13 37.08 11.99 -18.23
CA GLY A 13 38.07 11.99 -19.31
C GLY A 13 38.50 13.38 -19.80
N SER A 14 38.05 14.47 -19.15
CA SER A 14 38.35 15.84 -19.59
C SER A 14 39.79 16.31 -19.36
N GLY A 15 40.61 15.54 -18.62
CA GLY A 15 41.98 15.92 -18.24
C GLY A 15 42.09 17.06 -17.21
N ARG A 16 40.97 17.70 -16.82
CA ARG A 16 40.94 18.80 -15.84
C ARG A 16 40.86 18.27 -14.41
N LYS A 17 41.25 19.09 -13.42
CA LYS A 17 41.02 18.80 -12.00
C LYS A 17 39.52 18.68 -11.73
N TYR A 18 39.09 17.70 -10.94
CA TYR A 18 37.68 17.38 -10.67
C TYR A 18 36.87 18.61 -10.21
N LYS A 19 37.44 19.44 -9.33
CA LYS A 19 36.81 20.70 -8.85
C LYS A 19 36.55 21.75 -9.92
N LEU A 20 37.27 21.71 -11.04
CA LEU A 20 37.13 22.64 -12.19
C LEU A 20 36.32 22.01 -13.34
N CYS A 21 35.71 20.85 -13.11
CA CYS A 21 34.97 20.11 -14.12
C CYS A 21 33.66 19.57 -13.51
N CYS A 22 33.51 18.25 -13.33
CA CYS A 22 32.24 17.64 -12.95
C CYS A 22 31.85 17.85 -11.48
N LEU A 23 32.73 18.34 -10.58
CA LEU A 23 32.38 18.48 -9.17
C LEU A 23 31.16 19.38 -8.96
N SER A 24 31.09 20.56 -9.59
CA SER A 24 29.95 21.46 -9.44
C SER A 24 28.66 20.90 -10.04
N LEU A 25 28.78 20.10 -11.12
CA LEU A 25 27.64 19.40 -11.70
C LEU A 25 27.14 18.29 -10.76
N HIS A 26 28.06 17.50 -10.19
CA HIS A 26 27.74 16.45 -9.22
C HIS A 26 27.19 17.03 -7.91
N ASP A 27 27.72 18.16 -7.44
CA ASP A 27 27.21 18.84 -6.25
C ASP A 27 25.79 19.37 -6.48
N ARG A 28 25.50 19.91 -7.68
CA ARG A 28 24.13 20.28 -8.08
C ARG A 28 23.20 19.08 -8.21
N ALA A 29 23.67 17.98 -8.78
CA ALA A 29 22.89 16.75 -8.89
C ALA A 29 22.58 16.16 -7.50
N ARG A 30 23.55 16.16 -6.58
CA ARG A 30 23.33 15.77 -5.18
C ARG A 30 22.34 16.68 -4.47
N ALA A 31 22.44 17.99 -4.68
CA ALA A 31 21.49 18.94 -4.10
C ALA A 31 20.08 18.76 -4.69
N ALA A 32 19.96 18.45 -5.98
CA ALA A 32 18.67 18.16 -6.62
C ALA A 32 18.04 16.85 -6.15
N LEU A 33 18.87 15.85 -5.80
CA LEU A 33 18.43 14.59 -5.17
C LEU A 33 18.17 14.73 -3.66
N ALA A 34 18.63 15.82 -3.03
CA ALA A 34 18.39 16.12 -1.62
C ALA A 34 17.08 16.93 -1.39
N VAL A 35 16.19 16.95 -2.38
CA VAL A 35 14.80 17.38 -2.19
C VAL A 35 14.12 16.26 -1.40
N PRO A 36 13.51 16.53 -0.24
CA PRO A 36 12.72 15.53 0.47
C PRO A 36 11.69 14.96 -0.50
N LEU A 37 11.72 13.65 -0.70
CA LEU A 37 10.67 13.00 -1.49
C LEU A 37 9.35 13.17 -0.74
N PRO A 38 8.21 13.14 -1.45
CA PRO A 38 6.90 13.28 -0.83
C PRO A 38 6.66 12.32 0.35
N PHE A 39 7.39 11.20 0.42
CA PHE A 39 7.32 10.17 1.47
C PHE A 39 7.68 10.65 2.88
N ASP A 40 8.49 11.69 3.07
CA ASP A 40 8.85 12.18 4.42
C ASP A 40 7.68 12.90 5.15
N ARG A 41 6.49 12.99 4.52
CA ARG A 41 5.25 13.54 5.10
C ARG A 41 4.08 12.56 5.10
N PHE A 42 4.32 11.28 4.83
CA PHE A 42 3.29 10.23 4.85
C PHE A 42 2.97 9.72 6.27
N ASP A 43 3.78 10.05 7.28
CA ASP A 43 3.72 9.45 8.63
C ASP A 43 2.34 9.51 9.32
N GLU A 44 1.79 10.70 9.61
CA GLU A 44 0.62 10.80 10.52
C GLU A 44 -0.70 10.27 9.93
N HIS A 45 -0.87 10.33 8.59
CA HIS A 45 -2.09 9.88 7.93
C HIS A 45 -2.14 8.35 7.82
N TYR A 46 -0.99 7.73 7.56
CA TYR A 46 -0.89 6.28 7.45
C TYR A 46 -0.87 5.61 8.83
N GLU A 47 -0.27 6.24 9.85
CA GLU A 47 -0.38 5.76 11.24
C GLU A 47 -1.83 5.63 11.72
N HIS A 48 -2.70 6.56 11.34
CA HIS A 48 -4.11 6.51 11.73
C HIS A 48 -4.91 5.45 10.96
N LEU A 49 -4.62 5.29 9.66
CA LEU A 49 -5.13 4.20 8.83
C LEU A 49 -4.75 2.83 9.42
N ASP A 50 -3.46 2.63 9.72
CA ASP A 50 -2.93 1.39 10.31
C ASP A 50 -3.58 1.09 11.67
N ALA A 51 -3.72 2.11 12.53
CA ALA A 51 -4.35 1.93 13.83
C ALA A 51 -5.83 1.49 13.73
N LEU A 52 -6.56 1.99 12.73
CA LEU A 52 -7.93 1.55 12.46
C LEU A 52 -7.97 0.12 11.92
N ILE A 53 -7.05 -0.25 11.02
CA ILE A 53 -6.93 -1.61 10.49
C ILE A 53 -6.62 -2.60 11.60
N ASP A 54 -5.61 -2.33 12.43
CA ASP A 54 -5.25 -3.14 13.59
C ASP A 54 -6.45 -3.32 14.53
N THR A 55 -7.19 -2.24 14.76
CA THR A 55 -8.41 -2.31 15.59
C THR A 55 -9.47 -3.22 14.96
N VAL A 56 -9.65 -3.24 13.64
CA VAL A 56 -10.59 -4.17 12.99
C VAL A 56 -10.13 -5.62 13.19
N LEU A 57 -8.85 -5.89 12.98
CA LEU A 57 -8.26 -7.23 13.11
C LEU A 57 -8.37 -7.78 14.54
N ASP A 58 -8.01 -6.96 15.54
CA ASP A 58 -8.17 -7.33 16.95
C ASP A 58 -9.63 -7.70 17.29
N ARG A 59 -10.59 -6.94 16.76
CA ARG A 59 -12.03 -7.20 17.01
C ARG A 59 -12.52 -8.43 16.27
N LEU A 60 -11.95 -8.76 15.12
CA LEU A 60 -12.21 -10.01 14.41
C LEU A 60 -11.72 -11.22 15.22
N ASP A 61 -10.51 -11.14 15.75
CA ASP A 61 -9.92 -12.18 16.61
C ASP A 61 -10.72 -12.37 17.90
N GLU A 62 -11.22 -11.28 18.48
CA GLU A 62 -12.13 -11.30 19.63
C GLU A 62 -13.58 -11.70 19.28
N ARG A 63 -13.89 -11.91 17.99
CA ARG A 63 -15.24 -12.21 17.45
C ARG A 63 -16.30 -11.14 17.77
N ARG A 64 -15.88 -9.88 17.93
CA ARG A 64 -16.73 -8.71 18.18
C ARG A 64 -17.14 -8.07 16.86
N TYR A 65 -17.93 -8.81 16.08
CA TYR A 65 -18.22 -8.46 14.68
C TYR A 65 -18.95 -7.12 14.50
N GLU A 66 -19.86 -6.75 15.40
CA GLU A 66 -20.57 -5.47 15.34
C GLU A 66 -19.62 -4.27 15.50
N GLU A 67 -18.62 -4.43 16.38
CA GLU A 67 -17.62 -3.39 16.61
C GLU A 67 -16.61 -3.34 15.48
N ALA A 68 -16.20 -4.50 14.96
CA ALA A 68 -15.35 -4.59 13.78
C ALA A 68 -16.01 -3.95 12.53
N GLU A 69 -17.30 -4.19 12.31
CA GLU A 69 -18.08 -3.55 11.24
C GLU A 69 -18.07 -2.04 11.38
N LYS A 70 -18.29 -1.53 12.60
CA LYS A 70 -18.28 -0.08 12.86
C LYS A 70 -16.92 0.54 12.55
N THR A 71 -15.82 -0.09 12.99
CA THR A 71 -14.47 0.42 12.72
C THR A 71 -14.13 0.34 11.22
N ALA A 72 -14.52 -0.74 10.52
CA ALA A 72 -14.32 -0.85 9.08
C ALA A 72 -15.11 0.21 8.28
N LEU A 73 -16.32 0.55 8.72
CA LEU A 73 -17.09 1.65 8.12
C LEU A 73 -16.44 3.01 8.39
N GLN A 74 -15.88 3.23 9.58
CA GLN A 74 -15.12 4.44 9.90
C GLN A 74 -13.89 4.55 8.99
N LEU A 75 -13.18 3.45 8.75
CA LEU A 75 -12.04 3.39 7.85
C LEU A 75 -12.41 3.88 6.44
N MET A 76 -13.55 3.45 5.91
CA MET A 76 -14.05 3.89 4.61
C MET A 76 -14.51 5.36 4.58
N GLU A 77 -14.95 5.91 5.71
CA GLU A 77 -15.38 7.31 5.81
C GLU A 77 -14.17 8.25 5.88
N GLU A 78 -13.15 7.86 6.65
CA GLU A 78 -11.96 8.68 6.89
C GLU A 78 -10.91 8.53 5.77
N HIS A 79 -10.87 7.37 5.11
CA HIS A 79 -9.92 7.05 4.02
C HIS A 79 -10.65 6.54 2.76
N PRO A 80 -11.46 7.37 2.08
CA PRO A 80 -12.27 6.95 0.93
C PRO A 80 -11.45 6.61 -0.32
N GLU A 81 -10.18 7.03 -0.39
CA GLU A 81 -9.23 6.67 -1.44
C GLU A 81 -8.56 5.31 -1.24
N ASP A 82 -8.71 4.72 -0.06
CA ASP A 82 -8.03 3.49 0.31
C ASP A 82 -8.96 2.27 0.15
N PRO A 83 -8.55 1.23 -0.60
CA PRO A 83 -9.38 0.04 -0.82
C PRO A 83 -9.52 -0.83 0.43
N GLU A 84 -8.63 -0.71 1.41
CA GLU A 84 -8.51 -1.63 2.53
C GLU A 84 -9.74 -1.55 3.45
N GLY A 85 -10.38 -0.39 3.55
CA GLY A 85 -11.68 -0.22 4.22
C GLY A 85 -12.75 -1.22 3.75
N LEU A 86 -12.88 -1.39 2.42
CA LEU A 86 -13.82 -2.35 1.84
C LEU A 86 -13.38 -3.79 2.08
N GLU A 87 -12.07 -4.06 1.98
CA GLU A 87 -11.52 -5.41 2.17
C GLU A 87 -11.69 -5.89 3.62
N ARG A 88 -11.43 -5.02 4.61
CA ARG A 88 -11.64 -5.30 6.03
C ARG A 88 -13.12 -5.50 6.36
N LEU A 89 -14.03 -4.70 5.79
CA LEU A 89 -15.47 -4.92 5.97
C LEU A 89 -15.93 -6.26 5.39
N ALA A 90 -15.38 -6.68 4.24
CA ALA A 90 -15.69 -7.98 3.65
C ALA A 90 -15.24 -9.13 4.56
N GLN A 91 -14.02 -9.03 5.13
CA GLN A 91 -13.50 -9.99 6.12
C GLN A 91 -14.40 -10.08 7.36
N VAL A 92 -14.88 -8.94 7.86
CA VAL A 92 -15.82 -8.91 8.99
C VAL A 92 -17.10 -9.69 8.69
N TYR A 93 -17.71 -9.45 7.53
CA TYR A 93 -18.94 -10.17 7.16
C TYR A 93 -18.69 -11.66 6.89
N ASP A 94 -17.54 -12.02 6.32
CA ASP A 94 -17.17 -13.41 6.10
C ASP A 94 -17.04 -14.17 7.42
N ALA A 95 -16.27 -13.62 8.37
CA ALA A 95 -16.04 -14.18 9.69
C ALA A 95 -17.31 -14.21 10.57
N TRP A 96 -18.23 -13.26 10.36
CA TRP A 96 -19.55 -13.25 11.00
C TRP A 96 -20.52 -14.27 10.36
N GLY A 97 -20.19 -14.82 9.18
CA GLY A 97 -21.04 -15.74 8.43
C GLY A 97 -22.14 -15.06 7.61
N LYS A 98 -22.06 -13.73 7.43
CA LYS A 98 -22.99 -12.95 6.60
C LYS A 98 -22.55 -12.97 5.13
N LYS A 99 -22.54 -14.16 4.52
CA LYS A 99 -21.96 -14.41 3.19
C LYS A 99 -22.52 -13.53 2.09
N GLU A 100 -23.83 -13.29 2.06
CA GLU A 100 -24.45 -12.40 1.05
C GLU A 100 -23.94 -10.96 1.14
N GLN A 101 -23.72 -10.46 2.35
CA GLN A 101 -23.17 -9.13 2.56
C GLN A 101 -21.69 -9.09 2.19
N ALA A 102 -20.91 -10.11 2.58
CA ALA A 102 -19.51 -10.25 2.20
C ALA A 102 -19.34 -10.26 0.67
N ALA A 103 -20.14 -11.05 -0.05
CA ALA A 103 -20.14 -11.10 -1.52
C ALA A 103 -20.35 -9.72 -2.15
N ARG A 104 -21.29 -8.95 -1.62
CA ARG A 104 -21.58 -7.59 -2.12
C ARG A 104 -20.38 -6.67 -1.91
N VAL A 105 -19.76 -6.70 -0.72
CA VAL A 105 -18.62 -5.84 -0.41
C VAL A 105 -17.40 -6.24 -1.23
N PHE A 106 -17.12 -7.53 -1.42
CA PHE A 106 -16.04 -7.99 -2.29
C PHE A 106 -16.19 -7.49 -3.73
N ARG A 107 -17.41 -7.46 -4.28
CA ARG A 107 -17.66 -6.88 -5.60
C ARG A 107 -17.41 -5.36 -5.63
N GLN A 108 -17.72 -4.66 -4.53
CA GLN A 108 -17.43 -3.22 -4.41
C GLN A 108 -15.92 -2.97 -4.36
N ALA A 109 -15.18 -3.74 -3.56
CA ALA A 109 -13.71 -3.68 -3.49
C ALA A 109 -13.08 -3.96 -4.88
N ALA A 110 -13.55 -4.98 -5.58
CA ALA A 110 -13.06 -5.31 -6.92
C ALA A 110 -13.29 -4.17 -7.92
N ALA A 111 -14.49 -3.56 -7.90
CA ALA A 111 -14.80 -2.43 -8.76
C ALA A 111 -13.95 -1.19 -8.42
N PHE A 112 -13.67 -0.95 -7.14
CA PHE A 112 -12.82 0.14 -6.68
C PHE A 112 -11.38 -0.01 -7.20
N GLN A 113 -10.78 -1.20 -7.03
CA GLN A 113 -9.42 -1.51 -7.49
C GLN A 113 -9.27 -1.33 -9.01
N GLU A 114 -10.29 -1.67 -9.80
CA GLU A 114 -10.25 -1.48 -11.26
C GLU A 114 -10.31 -0.02 -11.72
N VAL A 115 -11.02 0.83 -10.96
CA VAL A 115 -11.20 2.24 -11.28
C VAL A 115 -10.00 3.07 -10.79
N LEU A 116 -9.52 2.79 -9.57
CA LEU A 116 -8.52 3.62 -8.91
C LEU A 116 -7.08 3.24 -9.30
N ILE A 117 -6.77 1.94 -9.48
CA ILE A 117 -5.41 1.44 -9.72
C ILE A 117 -5.40 0.36 -10.81
N PRO A 118 -5.34 0.73 -12.11
CA PRO A 118 -5.40 -0.23 -13.24
C PRO A 118 -4.28 -1.27 -13.30
N ILE A 119 -3.20 -1.10 -12.52
CA ILE A 119 -2.11 -2.08 -12.34
C ILE A 119 -2.57 -3.27 -11.49
N ASN A 120 -3.61 -3.12 -10.65
CA ASN A 120 -4.05 -4.13 -9.70
C ASN A 120 -5.13 -5.09 -10.24
N ARG A 121 -5.01 -5.49 -11.51
CA ARG A 121 -5.96 -6.42 -12.16
C ARG A 121 -6.02 -7.79 -11.49
N GLN A 122 -4.91 -8.23 -10.89
CA GLN A 122 -4.85 -9.52 -10.20
C GLN A 122 -5.67 -9.49 -8.91
N THR A 123 -5.51 -8.44 -8.10
CA THR A 123 -6.29 -8.22 -6.88
C THR A 123 -7.78 -8.09 -7.16
N ALA A 124 -8.16 -7.33 -8.20
CA ALA A 124 -9.56 -7.24 -8.61
C ALA A 124 -10.15 -8.59 -9.06
N ALA A 125 -9.36 -9.44 -9.72
CA ALA A 125 -9.81 -10.79 -10.09
C ALA A 125 -9.98 -11.69 -8.86
N TRP A 126 -9.05 -11.64 -7.91
CA TRP A 126 -9.14 -12.39 -6.66
C TRP A 126 -10.35 -11.96 -5.82
N LEU A 127 -10.62 -10.66 -5.68
CA LEU A 127 -11.78 -10.15 -4.95
C LEU A 127 -13.10 -10.63 -5.57
N ARG A 128 -13.19 -10.73 -6.90
CA ARG A 128 -14.36 -11.33 -7.58
C ARG A 128 -14.51 -12.81 -7.26
N GLU A 129 -13.41 -13.56 -7.29
CA GLU A 129 -13.42 -14.97 -6.93
C GLU A 129 -13.92 -15.16 -5.50
N GLN A 130 -13.48 -14.32 -4.55
CA GLN A 130 -14.01 -14.36 -3.18
C GLN A 130 -15.51 -14.08 -3.14
N ALA A 131 -16.02 -13.12 -3.92
CA ALA A 131 -17.46 -12.89 -4.02
C ALA A 131 -18.23 -14.11 -4.53
N ASP A 132 -17.71 -14.80 -5.55
CA ASP A 132 -18.33 -16.01 -6.09
C ASP A 132 -18.30 -17.17 -5.08
N ARG A 133 -17.25 -17.26 -4.26
CA ARG A 133 -17.17 -18.22 -3.15
C ARG A 133 -18.20 -17.92 -2.07
N MET A 134 -18.37 -16.64 -1.71
CA MET A 134 -19.39 -16.20 -0.76
C MET A 134 -20.80 -16.56 -1.23
N ASP A 135 -21.11 -16.36 -2.51
CA ASP A 135 -22.40 -16.77 -3.10
C ASP A 135 -22.63 -18.29 -3.01
N GLN A 136 -21.56 -19.08 -3.03
CA GLN A 136 -21.57 -20.53 -2.85
C GLN A 136 -21.62 -20.97 -1.37
N GLY A 137 -21.63 -20.01 -0.44
CA GLY A 137 -21.60 -20.26 1.01
C GLY A 137 -20.25 -20.78 1.52
N LEU A 138 -19.19 -20.62 0.74
CA LEU A 138 -17.83 -21.01 1.11
C LEU A 138 -17.15 -19.86 1.85
N ASP A 139 -16.24 -20.20 2.76
CA ASP A 139 -15.39 -19.22 3.46
C ASP A 139 -14.35 -18.62 2.52
N MET A 140 -13.89 -17.41 2.86
CA MET A 140 -12.86 -16.73 2.07
C MET A 140 -11.52 -17.46 2.20
N VAL A 141 -10.70 -17.37 1.17
CA VAL A 141 -9.36 -17.95 1.17
C VAL A 141 -8.37 -16.84 0.85
N TRP A 142 -7.54 -16.52 1.84
CA TRP A 142 -6.40 -15.65 1.64
C TRP A 142 -5.36 -16.39 0.77
N PRO A 143 -4.80 -15.75 -0.27
CA PRO A 143 -3.75 -16.36 -1.05
C PRO A 143 -2.49 -16.51 -0.18
N ASP A 144 -1.78 -17.64 -0.33
CA ASP A 144 -0.48 -17.82 0.33
C ASP A 144 0.54 -16.85 -0.32
N GLY A 145 0.75 -15.69 0.30
CA GLY A 145 1.70 -14.65 -0.13
C GLY A 145 1.10 -13.25 -0.17
N ASP A 146 1.91 -12.25 0.16
CA ASP A 146 1.52 -10.84 0.30
C ASP A 146 0.82 -10.34 -0.98
N LEU A 147 -0.43 -9.89 -0.81
CA LEU A 147 -1.20 -9.18 -1.85
C LEU A 147 -0.75 -7.73 -1.97
N ASP A 148 0.01 -7.24 -1.00
CA ASP A 148 0.77 -6.02 -1.14
C ASP A 148 1.82 -6.25 -2.24
N GLY A 149 1.86 -5.32 -3.19
CA GLY A 149 2.92 -5.31 -4.20
C GLY A 149 4.30 -5.42 -3.56
N PRO A 150 5.36 -5.69 -4.35
CA PRO A 150 6.69 -6.00 -3.82
C PRO A 150 7.07 -5.04 -2.70
N ASP A 151 7.44 -5.61 -1.53
CA ASP A 151 7.91 -4.90 -0.34
C ASP A 151 8.70 -3.65 -0.76
N VAL A 152 8.11 -2.49 -0.53
CA VAL A 152 8.76 -1.20 -0.82
C VAL A 152 9.95 -0.93 0.11
N ASP A 153 10.19 -1.83 1.08
CA ASP A 153 11.32 -1.80 2.01
C ASP A 153 12.63 -2.39 1.45
N ASP A 154 12.65 -2.90 0.21
CA ASP A 154 13.83 -3.52 -0.41
C ASP A 154 14.48 -2.67 -1.54
N TRP A 155 14.46 -1.33 -1.43
CA TRP A 155 15.10 -0.38 -2.38
C TRP A 155 16.08 0.62 -1.76
#